data_AF-A0A0L6VP95-F1
#
_entry.id   AF-A0A0L6VP95-F1
#
_cell.length_a   1.000
_cell.length_b   1.000
_cell.length_c   1.000
_cell.angle_alpha   90.00
_cell.angle_beta   90.00
_cell.angle_gamma   90.00
#
_symmetry.space_group_name_H-M   'P 1'
#
loop_
_entity.id
_entity.type
_entity.pdbx_description
1 polymer ?
#
loop_
_entity_poly.entity_id
_entity_poly.type
_entity_poly.pdbx_seq_one_letter_code
_entity_poly.pdbx_strand_id
1 'polypeptide(L)' 'KLQYLVEWAGHQSDKDRTSWEPANHLRNSPNLVQDFHSAYIHKPCQP' A
#
# COMPACT_ATOMS: atom_id res chain seq x y z
N LYS A 1 9.63 0.76 11.03
CA LYS A 1 8.48 1.66 10.75
C LYS A 1 7.62 0.99 9.69
N LEU A 2 6.29 0.99 9.79
CA LEU A 2 5.42 0.27 8.84
C LEU A 2 5.41 0.96 7.46
N GLN A 3 5.56 0.17 6.40
CA GLN A 3 5.52 0.61 5.01
C GLN A 3 4.70 -0.37 4.16
N TYR A 4 4.11 0.14 3.09
CA TYR A 4 3.36 -0.62 2.09
C TYR A 4 4.07 -0.53 0.74
N LEU A 5 4.13 -1.63 0.00
CA LEU A 5 4.53 -1.60 -1.40
C LEU A 5 3.30 -1.21 -2.21
N VAL A 6 3.31 -0.01 -2.78
CA VAL A 6 2.19 0.57 -3.52
C VAL A 6 2.44 0.39 -5.00
N GLU A 7 1.42 -0.03 -5.74
CA GLU A 7 1.41 -0.06 -7.20
C GLU A 7 0.68 1.17 -7.73
N TRP A 8 1.34 1.97 -8.58
CA TRP A 8 0.82 3.23 -9.08
C TRP A 8 0.07 3.07 -10.41
N ALA A 9 -1.20 3.46 -10.43
CA ALA A 9 -2.00 3.47 -11.66
C ALA A 9 -1.41 4.47 -12.68
N GLY A 10 -1.42 4.10 -13.97
CA GLY A 10 -0.97 4.96 -15.07
C GLY A 10 0.54 4.94 -15.35
N HIS A 11 1.34 4.24 -14.53
CA HIS A 11 2.76 4.03 -14.81
C HIS A 11 2.95 2.81 -15.72
N GLN A 12 3.31 3.05 -16.98
CA GLN A 12 3.48 2.01 -18.01
C GLN A 12 4.86 1.33 -17.96
N SER A 13 5.84 1.91 -17.27
CA SER A 13 7.19 1.36 -17.15
C SER A 13 7.29 0.50 -15.89
N ASP A 14 7.85 -0.71 -16.02
CA ASP A 14 8.05 -1.62 -14.90
C ASP A 14 8.96 -1.05 -13.80
N LYS A 15 9.82 -0.07 -14.14
CA LYS A 15 10.80 0.49 -13.21
C LYS A 15 10.20 1.40 -12.15
N ASP A 16 9.09 2.07 -12.47
CA ASP A 16 8.45 3.05 -11.58
C ASP A 16 7.03 2.61 -11.18
N ARG A 17 6.65 1.36 -11.49
CA ARG A 17 5.30 0.87 -11.24
C ARG A 17 5.01 0.68 -9.75
N THR A 18 6.04 0.42 -8.94
CA THR A 18 5.88 0.23 -7.50
C THR A 18 6.89 1.00 -6.66
N SER A 19 6.48 1.48 -5.49
CA SER A 19 7.35 2.11 -4.49
C SER A 19 6.96 1.74 -3.06
N TRP A 20 7.93 1.81 -2.14
CA TRP A 20 7.69 1.59 -0.71
C TRP A 20 7.24 2.88 -0.04
N GLU A 21 5.97 2.98 0.31
CA GLU A 21 5.39 4.14 0.95
C GLU A 21 5.19 3.94 2.46
N PRO A 22 5.60 4.89 3.30
CA PRO A 22 5.19 4.95 4.69
C PRO A 22 3.67 4.85 4.90
N ALA A 23 3.23 4.14 5.96
CA ALA A 23 1.81 3.97 6.26
C ALA A 23 1.01 5.29 6.35
N ASN A 24 1.64 6.38 6.80
CA ASN A 24 1.00 7.69 6.86
C ASN A 24 0.73 8.33 5.48
N HIS A 25 1.39 7.89 4.41
CA HIS A 25 1.11 8.36 3.04
C HIS A 25 -0.21 7.80 2.51
N LEU A 26 -0.67 6.65 3.02
CA LEU A 26 -1.91 6.00 2.60
C LEU A 26 -3.16 6.42 3.39
N ARG A 27 -3.05 7.43 4.27
CA ARG A 27 -4.18 7.96 5.05
C ARG A 27 -5.34 8.47 4.18
N ASN A 28 -5.04 8.87 2.95
CA ASN A 28 -6.02 9.39 1.99
C ASN A 28 -6.75 8.26 1.25
N SER A 29 -6.30 7.01 1.41
CA SER A 29 -6.81 5.83 0.72
C SER A 29 -7.12 4.70 1.72
N PRO A 30 -7.97 4.92 2.74
CA PRO A 30 -8.23 3.95 3.79
C PRO A 30 -8.84 2.63 3.26
N ASN A 31 -9.71 2.74 2.24
CA ASN A 31 -10.34 1.57 1.63
C ASN A 31 -9.32 0.62 1.00
N LEU A 32 -8.29 1.14 0.32
CA LEU A 32 -7.24 0.33 -0.28
C LEU A 32 -6.46 -0.48 0.76
N VAL A 33 -6.17 0.14 1.91
CA VAL A 33 -5.49 -0.51 3.03
C VAL A 33 -6.41 -1.56 3.66
N GLN A 34 -7.70 -1.27 3.79
CA GLN A 34 -8.69 -2.21 4.33
C GLN A 34 -8.87 -3.44 3.43
N ASP A 35 -8.98 -3.24 2.11
CA ASP A 35 -9.10 -4.34 1.13
C ASP A 35 -7.87 -5.24 1.18
N PHE A 36 -6.67 -4.65 1.27
CA PHE A 36 -5.43 -5.39 1.44
C PHE A 36 -5.44 -6.26 2.70
N HIS A 37 -5.80 -5.72 3.86
CA HIS A 37 -5.83 -6.51 5.11
C HIS A 37 -6.98 -7.52 5.17
N SER A 38 -8.07 -7.27 4.44
CA SER A 38 -9.16 -8.25 4.29
C SER A 38 -8.70 -9.49 3.51
N ALA A 39 -7.90 -9.30 2.46
CA ALA A 39 -7.30 -10.38 1.70
C ALA A 39 -6.11 -11.05 2.42
N TYR A 40 -5.39 -10.29 3.24
CA TYR A 40 -4.15 -10.73 3.89
C TYR A 40 -4.18 -10.51 5.40
N ILE A 41 -5.07 -11.21 6.10
CA ILE A 41 -5.33 -11.09 7.55
C ILE A 41 -4.11 -11.28 8.48
N HIS A 42 -3.03 -11.87 7.98
CA HIS A 42 -1.79 -12.11 8.74
C HIS A 42 -0.74 -10.99 8.58
N LYS A 43 -1.00 -10.00 7.71
CA LYS A 43 -0.08 -8.88 7.49
C LYS A 43 -0.20 -7.86 8.63
N PRO A 44 0.90 -7.16 8.97
CA PRO A 44 0.87 -6.16 10.01
C PRO A 44 0.00 -4.96 9.59
N CYS A 45 -1.07 -4.68 10.33
CA CYS A 45 -1.74 -3.39 10.34
C CYS A 45 -1.08 -2.48 11.41
N GLN A 46 -1.22 -1.15 11.29
CA GLN A 46 -0.76 -0.27 12.37
C GLN A 46 -1.47 -0.68 13.69
N PRO A 47 -0.80 -0.57 14.86
CA PRO A 47 -1.51 -0.55 16.13
C PRO A 47 -2.44 0.67 16.22
#